data_AF-A0A6F9Y342-F1
#
_entry.id   AF-A0A6F9Y342-F1
#
_cell.length_a   1.000
_cell.length_b   1.000
_cell.length_c   1.000
_cell.angle_alpha   90.00
_cell.angle_beta   90.00
_cell.angle_gamma   90.00
#
_symmetry.space_group_name_H-M   'P 1'
#
loop_
_entity.id
_entity.type
_entity.pdbx_description
1 polymer ?
#
loop_
_entity_poly.entity_id
_entity_poly.type
_entity_poly.pdbx_seq_one_letter_code
_entity_poly.pdbx_strand_id
1 'polypeptide(L)'
;MKKKILTVVKCCLIIFSFIATAFNTVTSIVDSIRYHNLVINWLSLMSIAPLTFALYQEIDFIYVWCNKIMSFFKNKTVNFKVSFYLQNNSDNFVNVINNNLNKVIKDCHLSFDNGSPQRFSNDMYTKFYFVTNNNLKFSVAISNDNLPSSEIETNNFSIIMDFQISYRDTSACWELCKKFREKFTSKLVNENERIDLNINLSNSNQNPFYRLTVKYVSANKIDDFRLTFSEKESLKVTLNKHSIYATSVDIQDLDRVVKEYIPLSSVN
;
A
#
# COMPACT_ATOMS: atom_id res chain seq x y z
N MET A 1 4.22 17.74 -5.70
CA MET A 1 4.31 17.22 -7.09
C MET A 1 5.57 17.65 -7.82
N LYS A 2 5.91 18.95 -7.90
CA LYS A 2 7.06 19.47 -8.66
C LYS A 2 8.41 18.80 -8.35
N LYS A 3 8.71 18.53 -7.06
CA LYS A 3 9.96 17.89 -6.64
C LYS A 3 10.11 16.44 -7.14
N LYS A 4 9.03 15.65 -7.11
CA LYS A 4 9.04 14.25 -7.61
C LYS A 4 9.22 14.18 -9.13
N ILE A 5 8.56 15.08 -9.87
CA ILE A 5 8.72 15.16 -11.35
C ILE A 5 10.16 15.54 -11.70
N LEU A 6 10.74 16.50 -10.98
CA LEU A 6 12.13 16.91 -11.18
C LEU A 6 13.11 15.75 -10.92
N THR A 7 12.92 14.97 -9.86
CA THR A 7 13.75 13.79 -9.56
C THR A 7 13.64 12.73 -10.65
N VAL A 8 12.44 12.47 -11.17
CA VAL A 8 12.23 11.53 -12.30
C VAL A 8 12.98 11.99 -13.54
N VAL A 9 12.84 13.26 -13.92
CA VAL A 9 13.54 13.84 -15.09
C VAL A 9 15.05 13.75 -14.91
N LYS A 10 15.58 14.07 -13.72
CA LYS A 10 17.02 13.93 -13.42
C LYS A 10 17.49 12.49 -13.57
N CYS A 11 16.77 11.51 -13.00
CA CYS A 11 17.14 10.10 -13.13
C CYS A 11 17.12 9.63 -14.60
N CYS A 12 16.09 10.02 -15.37
CA CYS A 12 16.02 9.70 -16.81
C CYS A 12 17.19 10.31 -17.59
N LEU A 13 17.56 11.56 -17.30
CA LEU A 13 18.71 12.21 -17.94
C LEU A 13 20.01 11.50 -17.58
N ILE A 14 20.22 11.12 -16.31
CA ILE A 14 21.42 10.40 -15.87
C ILE A 14 21.51 9.04 -16.57
N ILE A 15 20.42 8.28 -16.64
CA ILE A 15 20.38 6.98 -17.33
C ILE A 15 20.67 7.16 -18.83
N PHE A 16 20.06 8.16 -19.48
CA PHE A 16 20.29 8.46 -20.89
C PHE A 16 21.75 8.87 -21.14
N SER A 17 22.34 9.69 -20.27
CA SER A 17 23.75 10.06 -20.32
C SER A 17 24.66 8.85 -20.13
N PHE A 18 24.33 7.90 -19.26
CA PHE A 18 25.06 6.63 -19.13
C PHE A 18 25.02 5.81 -20.42
N ILE A 19 23.84 5.66 -21.03
CA ILE A 19 23.67 4.91 -22.29
C ILE A 19 24.44 5.60 -23.43
N ALA A 20 24.33 6.92 -23.56
CA ALA A 20 25.04 7.70 -24.57
C ALA A 20 26.56 7.64 -24.37
N THR A 21 27.04 7.70 -23.12
CA THR A 21 28.47 7.55 -22.80
C THR A 21 28.95 6.15 -23.17
N ALA A 22 28.24 5.10 -22.78
CA ALA A 22 28.57 3.72 -23.15
C ALA A 22 28.59 3.51 -24.67
N PHE A 23 27.59 4.05 -25.37
CA PHE A 23 27.52 3.98 -26.83
C PHE A 23 28.72 4.69 -27.49
N ASN A 24 29.03 5.92 -27.07
CA ASN A 24 30.17 6.68 -27.58
C ASN A 24 31.52 6.01 -27.28
N THR A 25 31.66 5.37 -26.11
CA THR A 25 32.86 4.60 -25.79
C THR A 25 32.98 3.39 -26.73
N VAL A 26 31.90 2.62 -26.94
CA VAL A 26 31.90 1.47 -27.86
C VAL A 26 32.20 1.89 -29.29
N THR A 27 31.57 2.94 -29.82
CA THR A 27 31.84 3.43 -31.17
C THR A 27 33.28 3.92 -31.31
N SER A 28 33.82 4.64 -30.32
CA SER A 28 35.21 5.07 -30.35
C SER A 28 36.21 3.91 -30.36
N ILE A 29 35.90 2.81 -29.66
CA ILE A 29 36.72 1.60 -29.67
C ILE A 29 36.64 0.93 -31.05
N VAL A 30 35.44 0.76 -31.60
CA VAL A 30 35.23 0.16 -32.93
C VAL A 30 35.94 0.95 -34.02
N ASP A 31 35.82 2.28 -34.01
CA ASP A 31 36.47 3.15 -34.99
C ASP A 31 38.00 3.14 -34.82
N SER A 32 38.51 3.08 -33.59
CA SER A 32 39.95 2.95 -33.35
C SER A 32 40.56 1.66 -33.92
N ILE A 33 39.81 0.55 -33.85
CA ILE A 33 40.19 -0.75 -34.41
C ILE A 33 40.13 -0.70 -35.95
N ARG A 34 39.11 -0.05 -36.51
CA ARG A 34 38.88 0.02 -37.97
C ARG A 34 39.89 0.91 -38.70
N TYR A 35 40.29 2.02 -38.10
CA TYR A 35 41.14 3.02 -38.73
C TYR A 35 42.59 3.02 -38.23
N HIS A 36 43.00 2.02 -37.43
CA HIS A 36 44.34 1.91 -36.83
C HIS A 36 44.81 3.18 -36.11
N ASN A 37 43.88 3.95 -35.55
CA ASN A 37 44.17 5.20 -34.87
C ASN A 37 43.75 5.06 -33.41
N LEU A 38 44.74 4.88 -32.52
CA LEU A 38 44.55 4.65 -31.08
C LEU A 38 44.21 5.95 -30.34
N VAL A 39 43.13 6.63 -30.74
CA VAL A 39 42.61 7.80 -30.03
C VAL A 39 41.37 7.36 -29.25
N ILE A 40 41.60 6.83 -28.05
CA ILE A 40 40.52 6.54 -27.10
C ILE A 40 40.05 7.88 -26.51
N ASN A 41 38.76 8.18 -26.62
CA ASN A 41 38.18 9.41 -26.09
C ASN A 41 38.05 9.34 -24.55
N TRP A 42 39.16 9.61 -23.85
CA TRP A 42 39.26 9.63 -22.38
C TRP A 42 38.30 10.60 -21.70
N LEU A 43 37.86 11.66 -22.41
CA LEU A 43 36.89 12.63 -21.90
C LEU A 43 35.54 11.97 -21.59
N SER A 44 35.12 11.00 -22.43
CA SER A 44 33.89 10.22 -22.21
C SER A 44 33.98 9.28 -21.02
N LEU A 45 35.18 8.80 -20.68
CA LEU A 45 35.41 7.99 -19.48
C LEU A 45 35.41 8.88 -18.22
N MET A 46 35.98 10.08 -18.29
CA MET A 46 35.98 11.01 -17.16
C MET A 46 34.58 11.53 -16.80
N SER A 47 33.63 11.56 -17.75
CA SER A 47 32.24 11.92 -17.45
C SER A 47 31.47 10.86 -16.65
N ILE A 48 31.99 9.63 -16.54
CA ILE A 48 31.37 8.56 -15.73
C ILE A 48 31.44 8.88 -14.23
N ALA A 49 32.50 9.54 -13.75
CA ALA A 49 32.65 9.86 -12.33
C ALA A 49 31.58 10.85 -11.81
N PRO A 50 31.31 12.00 -12.48
CA PRO A 50 30.18 12.86 -12.13
C PRO A 50 28.81 12.16 -12.26
N LEU A 51 28.64 11.30 -13.27
CA LEU A 51 27.38 10.56 -13.49
C LEU A 51 27.12 9.53 -12.39
N THR A 52 28.14 8.78 -11.97
CA THR A 52 28.05 7.84 -10.84
C THR A 52 27.76 8.57 -9.53
N PHE A 53 28.40 9.72 -9.29
CA PHE A 53 28.12 10.55 -8.11
C PHE A 53 26.69 11.09 -8.11
N ALA A 54 26.19 11.58 -9.25
CA ALA A 54 24.81 12.03 -9.39
C ALA A 54 23.80 10.88 -9.19
N LEU A 55 24.11 9.67 -9.67
CA LEU A 55 23.27 8.50 -9.50
C LEU A 55 23.27 8.01 -8.04
N TYR A 56 24.41 8.07 -7.35
CA TYR A 56 24.52 7.74 -5.93
C TYR A 56 23.63 8.63 -5.06
N GLN A 57 23.53 9.93 -5.38
CA GLN A 57 22.64 10.85 -4.65
C GLN A 57 21.16 10.50 -4.78
N GLU A 58 20.76 9.80 -5.84
CA GLU A 58 19.36 9.43 -6.12
C GLU A 58 19.11 7.92 -5.95
N ILE A 59 20.04 7.18 -5.33
CA ILE A 59 20.00 5.72 -5.25
C ILE A 59 18.77 5.20 -4.51
N ASP A 60 18.33 5.89 -3.46
CA ASP A 60 17.12 5.54 -2.70
C ASP A 60 15.87 5.62 -3.59
N PHE A 61 15.78 6.64 -4.44
CA PHE A 61 14.66 6.79 -5.36
C PHE A 61 14.64 5.67 -6.40
N ILE A 62 15.79 5.35 -7.00
CA ILE A 62 15.94 4.26 -7.97
C ILE A 62 15.56 2.92 -7.32
N TYR A 63 16.06 2.67 -6.10
CA TYR A 63 15.75 1.46 -5.34
C TYR A 63 14.25 1.31 -5.08
N VAL A 64 13.60 2.38 -4.60
CA VAL A 64 12.15 2.43 -4.37
C VAL A 64 11.38 2.14 -5.66
N TRP A 65 11.79 2.78 -6.76
CA TRP A 65 11.09 2.68 -8.04
C TRP A 65 11.25 1.29 -8.67
N CYS A 66 12.46 0.74 -8.70
CA CYS A 66 12.74 -0.60 -9.18
C CYS A 66 11.99 -1.67 -8.38
N ASN A 67 11.96 -1.57 -7.05
CA ASN A 67 11.21 -2.52 -6.22
C ASN A 67 9.70 -2.41 -6.43
N LYS A 68 9.15 -1.20 -6.59
CA LYS A 68 7.72 -1.04 -6.92
C LYS A 68 7.35 -1.65 -8.27
N ILE A 69 8.20 -1.50 -9.29
CA ILE A 69 8.01 -2.11 -10.60
C ILE A 69 8.15 -3.62 -10.51
N MET A 70 9.18 -4.10 -9.83
CA MET A 70 9.40 -5.54 -9.67
C MET A 70 8.23 -6.19 -8.92
N SER A 71 7.75 -5.55 -7.86
CA SER A 71 6.52 -5.92 -7.16
C SER A 71 5.30 -5.95 -8.07
N PHE A 72 5.13 -4.94 -8.93
CA PHE A 72 4.02 -4.87 -9.86
C PHE A 72 3.94 -6.11 -10.76
N PHE A 73 5.09 -6.67 -11.16
CA PHE A 73 5.14 -7.89 -11.98
C PHE A 73 5.20 -9.19 -11.19
N LYS A 74 5.86 -9.22 -10.01
CA LYS A 74 6.11 -10.45 -9.25
C LYS A 74 5.02 -10.77 -8.21
N ASN A 75 4.31 -9.77 -7.69
CA ASN A 75 3.43 -9.97 -6.54
C ASN A 75 2.01 -10.31 -6.96
N LYS A 76 1.71 -11.61 -6.85
CA LYS A 76 0.43 -12.16 -7.26
C LYS A 76 -0.68 -11.90 -6.26
N THR A 77 -0.40 -11.92 -4.96
CA THR A 77 -1.44 -11.91 -3.92
C THR A 77 -1.02 -11.19 -2.65
N VAL A 78 -1.81 -10.21 -2.26
CA VAL A 78 -1.78 -9.41 -1.04
C VAL A 78 -3.13 -9.61 -0.37
N ASN A 79 -3.11 -9.94 0.92
CA ASN A 79 -4.31 -9.82 1.75
C ASN A 79 -4.36 -8.37 2.25
N PHE A 80 -5.36 -7.64 1.78
CA PHE A 80 -5.59 -6.23 2.10
C PHE A 80 -6.84 -6.13 2.96
N LYS A 81 -6.68 -5.67 4.19
CA LYS A 81 -7.76 -5.61 5.17
C LYS A 81 -7.87 -4.20 5.74
N VAL A 82 -9.08 -3.64 5.74
CA VAL A 82 -9.38 -2.33 6.31
C VAL A 82 -10.47 -2.50 7.34
N SER A 83 -10.27 -1.97 8.54
CA SER A 83 -11.26 -2.02 9.62
C SER A 83 -11.62 -0.61 10.05
N PHE A 84 -12.93 -0.32 10.10
CA PHE A 84 -13.48 0.93 10.60
C PHE A 84 -14.17 0.64 11.93
N TYR A 85 -13.78 1.32 13.00
CA TYR A 85 -14.47 1.26 14.29
C TYR A 85 -15.30 2.52 14.42
N LEU A 86 -16.59 2.32 14.66
CA LEU A 86 -17.61 3.34 14.66
C LEU A 86 -18.51 3.15 15.88
N GLN A 87 -19.14 4.23 16.31
CA GLN A 87 -20.10 4.23 17.39
C GLN A 87 -21.47 4.63 16.83
N ASN A 88 -22.52 3.94 17.25
CA ASN A 88 -23.88 4.32 16.86
C ASN A 88 -24.83 4.40 18.05
N ASN A 89 -25.17 5.62 18.46
CA ASN A 89 -26.05 5.84 19.61
C ASN A 89 -27.56 5.74 19.26
N SER A 90 -27.94 5.15 18.11
CA SER A 90 -29.33 5.04 17.70
C SER A 90 -30.06 3.84 18.32
N ASP A 91 -31.28 4.03 18.82
CA ASP A 91 -32.18 2.99 19.34
C ASP A 91 -32.56 1.91 18.30
N ASN A 92 -32.39 2.18 17.00
CA ASN A 92 -32.71 1.26 15.89
C ASN A 92 -31.49 0.92 15.02
N PHE A 93 -30.43 0.46 15.69
CA PHE A 93 -29.12 0.13 15.13
C PHE A 93 -29.18 -0.74 13.86
N VAL A 94 -29.91 -1.85 13.91
CA VAL A 94 -30.01 -2.83 12.81
C VAL A 94 -30.60 -2.20 11.54
N ASN A 95 -31.65 -1.39 11.68
CA ASN A 95 -32.27 -0.72 10.53
C ASN A 95 -31.37 0.37 9.96
N VAL A 96 -30.64 1.11 10.80
CA VAL A 96 -29.68 2.12 10.36
C VAL A 96 -28.55 1.47 9.55
N ILE A 97 -27.98 0.37 10.03
CA ILE A 97 -26.94 -0.38 9.32
C ILE A 97 -27.45 -0.93 7.99
N ASN A 98 -28.61 -1.60 7.99
CA ASN A 98 -29.18 -2.15 6.75
C ASN A 98 -29.50 -1.06 5.72
N ASN A 99 -30.01 0.09 6.15
CA ASN A 99 -30.27 1.24 5.28
C ASN A 99 -28.98 1.82 4.69
N ASN A 100 -27.90 1.90 5.48
CA ASN A 100 -26.62 2.38 5.00
C ASN A 100 -25.93 1.37 4.08
N LEU A 101 -25.97 0.07 4.40
CA LEU A 101 -25.52 -1.01 3.50
C LEU A 101 -26.23 -0.94 2.14
N ASN A 102 -27.56 -0.81 2.13
CA ASN A 102 -28.32 -0.74 0.89
C ASN A 102 -27.95 0.47 0.02
N LYS A 103 -27.61 1.61 0.63
CA LYS A 103 -27.10 2.78 -0.12
C LYS A 103 -25.73 2.49 -0.71
N VAL A 104 -24.82 1.96 0.10
CA VAL A 104 -23.45 1.64 -0.33
C VAL A 104 -23.46 0.62 -1.47
N ILE A 105 -24.31 -0.40 -1.40
CA ILE A 105 -24.49 -1.40 -2.45
C ILE A 105 -24.91 -0.74 -3.78
N LYS A 106 -25.85 0.20 -3.74
CA LYS A 106 -26.31 0.93 -4.94
C LYS A 106 -25.24 1.87 -5.49
N ASP A 107 -24.65 2.70 -4.63
CA ASP A 107 -23.71 3.76 -5.03
C ASP A 107 -22.35 3.21 -5.47
N CYS A 108 -21.89 2.12 -4.85
CA CYS A 108 -20.64 1.46 -5.22
C CYS A 108 -20.82 0.35 -6.27
N HIS A 109 -22.05 0.18 -6.81
CA HIS A 109 -22.40 -0.86 -7.77
C HIS A 109 -21.92 -2.26 -7.33
N LEU A 110 -22.32 -2.67 -6.13
CA LEU A 110 -21.96 -3.95 -5.56
C LEU A 110 -23.09 -4.96 -5.78
N SER A 111 -22.73 -6.23 -5.95
CA SER A 111 -23.65 -7.36 -5.94
C SER A 111 -23.21 -8.40 -4.91
N PHE A 112 -24.14 -9.21 -4.42
CA PHE A 112 -23.80 -10.33 -3.54
C PHE A 112 -23.25 -11.50 -4.37
N ASP A 113 -22.15 -12.11 -3.94
CA ASP A 113 -21.49 -13.20 -4.68
C ASP A 113 -22.43 -14.40 -4.92
N ASN A 114 -23.30 -14.69 -3.95
CA ASN A 114 -24.29 -15.77 -4.03
C ASN A 114 -25.67 -15.31 -4.55
N GLY A 115 -25.78 -14.10 -5.10
CA GLY A 115 -26.99 -13.58 -5.75
C GLY A 115 -28.16 -13.19 -4.83
N SER A 116 -28.25 -13.76 -3.64
CA SER A 116 -29.32 -13.43 -2.67
C SER A 116 -28.94 -12.24 -1.78
N PRO A 117 -29.78 -11.18 -1.70
CA PRO A 117 -29.56 -10.09 -0.77
C PRO A 117 -29.56 -10.57 0.68
N GLN A 118 -28.43 -10.38 1.37
CA GLN A 118 -28.30 -10.64 2.79
C GLN A 118 -28.56 -9.36 3.58
N ARG A 119 -29.08 -9.50 4.80
CA ARG A 119 -29.31 -8.39 5.73
C ARG A 119 -28.53 -8.61 7.00
N PHE A 120 -28.11 -7.52 7.63
CA PHE A 120 -27.57 -7.53 8.97
C PHE A 120 -28.69 -7.92 9.95
N SER A 121 -28.52 -9.02 10.66
CA SER A 121 -29.33 -9.41 11.83
C SER A 121 -28.68 -8.85 13.10
N ASN A 122 -29.41 -8.82 14.22
CA ASN A 122 -28.88 -8.40 15.52
C ASN A 122 -27.81 -9.37 16.10
N ASP A 123 -27.27 -10.24 15.26
CA ASP A 123 -26.22 -11.18 15.64
C ASP A 123 -24.92 -10.41 15.82
N MET A 124 -24.13 -10.81 16.83
CA MET A 124 -22.86 -10.16 17.20
C MET A 124 -21.86 -10.06 16.03
N TYR A 125 -22.02 -10.90 15.00
CA TYR A 125 -21.19 -10.95 13.81
C TYR A 125 -22.01 -11.33 12.56
N THR A 126 -21.97 -10.50 11.53
CA THR A 126 -22.50 -10.85 10.20
C THR A 126 -21.43 -10.62 9.13
N LYS A 127 -21.24 -11.60 8.24
CA LYS A 127 -20.28 -11.50 7.12
C LYS A 127 -21.00 -11.57 5.77
N PHE A 128 -20.77 -10.55 4.96
CA PHE A 128 -21.27 -10.42 3.60
C PHE A 128 -20.15 -10.68 2.60
N TYR A 129 -20.49 -11.26 1.45
CA TYR A 129 -19.58 -11.45 0.33
C TYR A 129 -20.08 -10.65 -0.87
N PHE A 130 -19.28 -9.67 -1.29
CA PHE A 130 -19.61 -8.75 -2.36
C PHE A 130 -18.71 -8.94 -3.57
N VAL A 131 -19.26 -8.60 -4.73
CA VAL A 131 -18.58 -8.55 -6.02
C VAL A 131 -18.79 -7.16 -6.61
N THR A 132 -17.74 -6.54 -7.11
CA THR A 132 -17.84 -5.28 -7.86
C THR A 132 -18.14 -5.56 -9.34
N ASN A 133 -18.55 -4.53 -10.09
CA ASN A 133 -18.69 -4.60 -11.56
C ASN A 133 -17.43 -5.12 -12.29
N ASN A 134 -16.24 -4.97 -11.68
CA ASN A 134 -14.98 -5.42 -12.26
C ASN A 134 -14.63 -6.87 -11.83
N ASN A 135 -15.60 -7.62 -11.31
CA ASN A 135 -15.45 -8.98 -10.76
C ASN A 135 -14.47 -9.09 -9.58
N LEU A 136 -14.21 -7.99 -8.87
CA LEU A 136 -13.44 -8.03 -7.63
C LEU A 136 -14.31 -8.57 -6.51
N LYS A 137 -13.95 -9.73 -5.97
CA LYS A 137 -14.61 -10.33 -4.80
C LYS A 137 -13.96 -9.87 -3.51
N PHE A 138 -14.77 -9.54 -2.52
CA PHE A 138 -14.30 -9.18 -1.18
C PHE A 138 -15.37 -9.49 -0.14
N SER A 139 -14.96 -9.55 1.12
CA SER A 139 -15.91 -9.74 2.22
C SER A 139 -15.99 -8.51 3.11
N VAL A 140 -17.18 -8.27 3.65
CA VAL A 140 -17.45 -7.23 4.63
C VAL A 140 -18.04 -7.91 5.86
N ALA A 141 -17.30 -7.90 6.96
CA ALA A 141 -17.80 -8.35 8.25
C ALA A 141 -18.21 -7.16 9.10
N ILE A 142 -19.39 -7.21 9.69
CA ILE A 142 -19.87 -6.24 10.67
C ILE A 142 -19.95 -6.97 12.00
N SER A 143 -19.27 -6.47 13.03
CA SER A 143 -19.28 -7.07 14.35
C SER A 143 -19.48 -6.05 15.47
N ASN A 144 -20.22 -6.44 16.50
CA ASN A 144 -20.49 -5.65 17.70
C ASN A 144 -19.62 -6.08 18.91
N ASP A 145 -18.77 -7.10 18.72
CA ASP A 145 -18.15 -7.87 19.83
C ASP A 145 -16.67 -7.54 20.08
N ASN A 146 -16.09 -6.58 19.35
CA ASN A 146 -14.64 -6.33 19.34
C ASN A 146 -14.27 -4.88 19.59
N LEU A 147 -14.64 -4.33 20.75
CA LEU A 147 -14.00 -3.13 21.27
C LEU A 147 -13.31 -3.41 22.60
N PRO A 148 -12.11 -2.83 22.83
CA PRO A 148 -11.40 -3.02 24.09
C PRO A 148 -12.31 -2.61 25.24
N SER A 149 -12.60 -3.60 26.08
CA SER A 149 -13.51 -3.59 27.21
C SER A 149 -12.95 -2.75 28.36
N SER A 150 -12.98 -1.44 28.20
CA SER A 150 -12.89 -0.52 29.33
C SER A 150 -13.80 0.66 29.07
N GLU A 151 -14.93 0.61 29.76
CA GLU A 151 -15.84 1.73 30.03
C GLU A 151 -16.74 2.14 28.87
N ILE A 152 -18.05 2.01 29.15
CA ILE A 152 -19.22 2.54 28.45
C ILE A 152 -19.91 1.53 27.52
N GLU A 153 -21.15 1.19 27.90
CA GLU A 153 -22.20 0.50 27.14
C GLU A 153 -22.63 1.32 25.90
N THR A 154 -21.71 1.58 24.97
CA THR A 154 -22.06 2.19 23.68
C THR A 154 -22.01 1.14 22.59
N ASN A 155 -23.00 1.16 21.68
CA ASN A 155 -23.11 0.29 20.51
C ASN A 155 -21.97 0.57 19.53
N ASN A 156 -20.78 0.16 19.93
CA ASN A 156 -19.57 0.29 19.17
C ASN A 156 -19.49 -0.92 18.25
N PHE A 157 -19.29 -0.69 16.97
CA PHE A 157 -19.21 -1.77 15.99
C PHE A 157 -18.04 -1.56 15.06
N SER A 158 -17.52 -2.67 14.56
CA SER A 158 -16.46 -2.67 13.56
C SER A 158 -16.98 -3.17 12.22
N ILE A 159 -16.57 -2.48 11.17
CA ILE A 159 -16.76 -2.91 9.78
C ILE A 159 -15.39 -3.30 9.26
N ILE A 160 -15.23 -4.56 8.89
CA ILE A 160 -13.99 -5.13 8.41
C ILE A 160 -14.17 -5.52 6.96
N MET A 161 -13.47 -4.83 6.06
CA MET A 161 -13.37 -5.17 4.65
C MET A 161 -12.10 -6.00 4.43
N ASP A 162 -12.23 -7.17 3.80
CA ASP A 162 -11.13 -8.11 3.56
C ASP A 162 -11.07 -8.50 2.07
N PHE A 163 -9.91 -8.28 1.47
CA PHE A 163 -9.63 -8.44 0.06
C PHE A 163 -8.42 -9.35 -0.15
N GLN A 164 -8.54 -10.29 -1.09
CA GLN A 164 -7.40 -11.06 -1.60
C GLN A 164 -7.13 -10.63 -3.04
N ILE A 165 -6.12 -9.78 -3.24
CA ILE A 165 -5.90 -9.05 -4.50
C ILE A 165 -4.45 -9.06 -4.92
N SER A 166 -4.17 -8.72 -6.19
CA SER A 166 -2.80 -8.46 -6.61
C SER A 166 -2.32 -7.11 -6.09
N TYR A 167 -0.99 -6.96 -5.91
CA TYR A 167 -0.38 -5.72 -5.40
C TYR A 167 -0.84 -4.48 -6.19
N ARG A 168 -0.90 -4.59 -7.52
CA ARG A 168 -1.34 -3.53 -8.44
C ARG A 168 -2.73 -2.97 -8.14
N ASP A 169 -3.62 -3.79 -7.58
CA ASP A 169 -5.02 -3.44 -7.36
C ASP A 169 -5.24 -2.80 -5.96
N THR A 170 -4.19 -2.77 -5.12
CA THR A 170 -4.26 -2.23 -3.75
C THR A 170 -4.75 -0.79 -3.72
N SER A 171 -4.25 0.07 -4.62
CA SER A 171 -4.68 1.47 -4.68
C SER A 171 -6.15 1.60 -5.05
N ALA A 172 -6.65 0.78 -5.98
CA ALA A 172 -8.05 0.82 -6.39
C ALA A 172 -8.97 0.30 -5.28
N CYS A 173 -8.54 -0.75 -4.56
CA CYS A 173 -9.28 -1.29 -3.41
C CYS A 173 -9.32 -0.30 -2.25
N TRP A 174 -8.24 0.44 -2.02
CA TRP A 174 -8.23 1.51 -1.03
C TRP A 174 -9.23 2.64 -1.35
N GLU A 175 -9.30 3.08 -2.60
CA GLU A 175 -10.31 4.06 -3.02
C GLU A 175 -11.74 3.52 -2.85
N LEU A 176 -11.98 2.24 -3.12
CA LEU A 176 -13.26 1.59 -2.84
C LEU A 176 -13.59 1.61 -1.34
N CYS A 177 -12.63 1.31 -0.47
CA CYS A 177 -12.82 1.36 0.98
C CYS A 177 -13.17 2.77 1.47
N LYS A 178 -12.51 3.81 0.92
CA LYS A 178 -12.82 5.21 1.25
C LYS A 178 -14.24 5.59 0.84
N LYS A 179 -14.65 5.24 -0.38
CA LYS A 179 -16.01 5.48 -0.88
C LYS A 179 -17.06 4.71 -0.05
N PHE A 180 -16.78 3.44 0.26
CA PHE A 180 -17.63 2.62 1.12
C PHE A 180 -17.86 3.31 2.46
N ARG A 181 -16.78 3.72 3.14
CA ARG A 181 -16.85 4.41 4.42
C ARG A 181 -17.64 5.70 4.32
N GLU A 182 -17.29 6.60 3.41
CA GLU A 182 -17.96 7.90 3.24
C GLU A 182 -19.48 7.74 3.12
N LYS A 183 -19.93 6.81 2.28
CA LYS A 183 -21.37 6.55 2.08
C LYS A 183 -22.00 5.86 3.28
N PHE A 184 -21.29 4.92 3.90
CA PHE A 184 -21.78 4.20 5.07
C PHE A 184 -21.92 5.12 6.29
N THR A 185 -20.96 6.00 6.55
CA THR A 185 -20.88 6.85 7.74
C THR A 185 -21.52 8.22 7.57
N SER A 186 -21.99 8.60 6.37
CA SER A 186 -22.60 9.91 6.07
C SER A 186 -23.72 10.38 7.01
N LYS A 187 -24.32 9.48 7.81
CA LYS A 187 -25.38 9.79 8.78
C LYS A 187 -25.07 9.33 10.21
N LEU A 188 -23.83 8.91 10.47
CA LEU A 188 -23.38 8.49 11.79
C LEU A 188 -22.53 9.61 12.40
N VAL A 189 -22.84 9.99 13.65
CA VAL A 189 -21.98 10.87 14.45
C VAL A 189 -20.97 9.97 15.13
N ASN A 190 -19.68 10.13 14.82
CA ASN A 190 -18.62 9.39 15.48
C ASN A 190 -17.73 10.33 16.29
N GLU A 191 -17.64 10.05 17.59
CA GLU A 191 -16.70 10.72 18.49
C GLU A 191 -15.39 9.92 18.65
N ASN A 192 -15.43 8.60 18.40
CA ASN A 192 -14.31 7.68 18.57
C ASN A 192 -13.98 6.92 17.27
N GLU A 193 -13.61 7.65 16.21
CA GLU A 193 -13.22 7.01 14.94
C GLU A 193 -11.83 6.38 15.06
N ARG A 194 -11.73 5.09 14.72
CA ARG A 194 -10.46 4.42 14.49
C ARG A 194 -10.50 3.69 13.17
N ILE A 195 -9.42 3.78 12.42
CA ILE A 195 -9.24 3.11 11.14
C ILE A 195 -7.96 2.29 11.23
N ASP A 196 -8.10 0.99 11.02
CA ASP A 196 -6.97 0.08 10.91
C ASP A 196 -6.81 -0.36 9.45
N LEU A 197 -5.57 -0.36 9.00
CA LEU A 197 -5.13 -0.84 7.70
C LEU A 197 -4.13 -1.97 7.92
N ASN A 198 -4.37 -3.12 7.30
CA ASN A 198 -3.44 -4.24 7.30
C ASN A 198 -3.16 -4.67 5.85
N ILE A 199 -1.87 -4.68 5.49
CA ILE A 199 -1.37 -5.17 4.22
C ILE A 199 -0.48 -6.36 4.51
N ASN A 200 -0.98 -7.57 4.23
CA ASN A 200 -0.28 -8.81 4.51
C ASN A 200 0.17 -9.48 3.19
N LEU A 201 1.48 -9.69 3.09
CA LEU A 201 2.22 -10.26 1.96
C LEU A 201 2.75 -11.67 2.24
N SER A 202 2.29 -12.34 3.32
CA SER A 202 2.76 -13.66 3.73
C SER A 202 2.69 -14.70 2.61
N ASN A 203 1.67 -14.63 1.75
CA ASN A 203 1.51 -15.52 0.59
C ASN A 203 2.66 -15.39 -0.44
N SER A 204 3.37 -14.27 -0.43
CA SER A 204 4.48 -13.98 -1.34
C SER A 204 5.86 -14.08 -0.67
N ASN A 205 5.92 -14.36 0.64
CA ASN A 205 7.15 -14.33 1.45
C ASN A 205 7.99 -13.07 1.26
N GLN A 206 7.32 -11.93 1.05
CA GLN A 206 7.98 -10.64 0.89
C GLN A 206 7.77 -9.77 2.10
N ASN A 207 8.82 -9.06 2.49
CA ASN A 207 8.76 -8.14 3.61
C ASN A 207 8.38 -6.74 3.10
N PRO A 208 7.27 -6.16 3.56
CA PRO A 208 6.96 -4.80 3.20
C PRO A 208 7.92 -3.81 3.86
N PHE A 209 8.40 -2.88 3.05
CA PHE A 209 9.11 -1.69 3.46
C PHE A 209 8.16 -0.50 3.52
N TYR A 210 8.34 0.28 4.58
CA TYR A 210 7.75 1.60 4.68
C TYR A 210 8.67 2.48 5.53
N ARG A 211 9.32 3.45 4.86
CA ARG A 211 10.17 4.54 5.39
C ARG A 211 11.38 4.15 6.24
N LEU A 212 11.19 3.36 7.30
CA LEU A 212 12.27 2.86 8.14
C LEU A 212 12.69 1.46 7.67
N THR A 213 13.98 1.32 7.37
CA THR A 213 14.64 0.03 7.16
C THR A 213 15.63 -0.20 8.28
N VAL A 214 15.58 -1.37 8.93
CA VAL A 214 16.70 -1.82 9.75
C VAL A 214 17.78 -2.32 8.79
N LYS A 215 18.82 -1.50 8.57
CA LYS A 215 19.84 -1.73 7.52
C LYS A 215 20.73 -2.96 7.78
N TYR A 216 20.90 -3.35 9.03
CA TYR A 216 21.76 -4.47 9.40
C TYR A 216 21.25 -5.12 10.69
N VAL A 217 20.91 -6.40 10.60
CA VAL A 217 20.76 -7.28 11.76
C VAL A 217 21.71 -8.44 11.48
N SER A 218 22.78 -8.57 12.26
CA SER A 218 23.82 -9.60 12.14
C SER A 218 23.34 -11.02 12.53
N ALA A 219 22.03 -11.28 12.39
CA ALA A 219 21.43 -12.56 12.70
C ALA A 219 21.25 -13.36 11.42
N ASN A 220 21.74 -14.61 11.41
CA ASN A 220 21.57 -15.55 10.29
C ASN A 220 20.10 -15.89 9.99
N LYS A 221 19.20 -15.59 10.92
CA LYS A 221 17.76 -15.81 10.79
C LYS A 221 17.01 -14.86 11.72
N ILE A 222 15.98 -14.20 11.20
CA ILE A 222 15.04 -13.40 11.98
C ILE A 222 13.71 -14.15 12.04
N ASP A 223 13.43 -14.75 13.19
CA ASP A 223 12.19 -15.51 13.41
C ASP A 223 10.99 -14.57 13.64
N ASP A 224 11.16 -13.56 14.50
CA ASP A 224 10.19 -12.49 14.73
C ASP A 224 10.82 -11.12 14.41
N PHE A 225 10.08 -10.30 13.67
CA PHE A 225 10.44 -8.93 13.36
C PHE A 225 9.22 -8.08 13.65
N ARG A 226 9.38 -7.08 14.53
CA ARG A 226 8.38 -6.05 14.79
C ARG A 226 9.07 -4.70 14.94
N LEU A 227 8.69 -3.74 14.09
CA LEU A 227 9.08 -2.34 14.20
C LEU A 227 7.82 -1.49 14.34
N THR A 228 7.64 -0.87 15.51
CA THR A 228 6.52 0.03 15.77
C THR A 228 7.04 1.46 15.92
N PHE A 229 6.42 2.39 15.20
CA PHE A 229 6.74 3.81 15.28
C PHE A 229 5.50 4.66 15.02
N SER A 230 5.55 5.91 15.47
CA SER A 230 4.50 6.91 15.26
C SER A 230 5.08 8.05 14.44
N GLU A 231 4.40 8.45 13.37
CA GLU A 231 4.84 9.61 12.57
C GLU A 231 4.17 10.92 12.98
N LYS A 232 2.94 10.81 13.50
CA LYS A 232 2.10 11.89 13.99
C LYS A 232 1.40 11.41 15.26
N GLU A 233 0.73 12.31 15.98
CA GLU A 233 -0.10 11.93 17.12
C GLU A 233 -1.16 10.88 16.76
N SER A 234 -1.72 10.96 15.54
CA SER A 234 -2.79 10.09 15.04
C SER A 234 -2.29 8.77 14.41
N LEU A 235 -1.15 8.77 13.70
CA LEU A 235 -0.71 7.64 12.87
C LEU A 235 0.32 6.76 13.57
N LYS A 236 -0.09 5.53 13.89
CA LYS A 236 0.79 4.46 14.39
C LYS A 236 0.99 3.41 13.31
N VAL A 237 2.24 3.03 13.05
CA VAL A 237 2.58 1.98 12.08
C VAL A 237 3.39 0.90 12.77
N THR A 238 3.03 -0.35 12.50
CA THR A 238 3.73 -1.56 12.94
C THR A 238 4.08 -2.39 11.72
N LEU A 239 5.36 -2.54 11.46
CA LEU A 239 5.89 -3.47 10.46
C LEU A 239 6.15 -4.79 11.16
N ASN A 240 5.53 -5.87 10.70
CA ASN A 240 5.93 -7.22 11.07
C ASN A 240 6.56 -7.93 9.89
N LYS A 241 7.07 -9.14 10.12
CA LYS A 241 7.43 -10.06 9.05
C LYS A 241 6.26 -10.20 8.07
N HIS A 242 6.53 -9.90 6.80
CA HIS A 242 5.57 -9.91 5.70
C HIS A 242 4.29 -9.07 5.86
N SER A 243 4.19 -8.14 6.82
CA SER A 243 2.96 -7.34 6.96
C SER A 243 3.20 -5.91 7.44
N ILE A 244 2.34 -4.99 7.00
CA ILE A 244 2.21 -3.64 7.55
C ILE A 244 0.85 -3.56 8.22
N TYR A 245 0.85 -3.13 9.47
CA TYR A 245 -0.34 -2.70 10.18
C TYR A 245 -0.23 -1.20 10.49
N ALA A 246 -1.26 -0.42 10.17
CA ALA A 246 -1.31 1.00 10.47
C ALA A 246 -2.66 1.35 11.07
N THR A 247 -2.64 2.20 12.10
CA THR A 247 -3.83 2.69 12.79
C THR A 247 -3.82 4.21 12.77
N SER A 248 -4.96 4.81 12.43
CA SER A 248 -5.16 6.27 12.48
C SER A 248 -6.61 6.63 12.77
N VAL A 249 -6.81 7.83 13.31
CA VAL A 249 -8.14 8.48 13.40
C VAL A 249 -8.48 9.18 12.07
N ASP A 250 -7.47 9.72 11.39
CA ASP A 250 -7.62 10.36 10.08
C ASP A 250 -7.32 9.37 8.94
N ILE A 251 -8.30 9.21 8.03
CA ILE A 251 -8.17 8.38 6.84
C ILE A 251 -7.10 8.88 5.86
N GLN A 252 -6.83 10.19 5.85
CA GLN A 252 -5.83 10.79 4.96
C GLN A 252 -4.40 10.45 5.37
N ASP A 253 -4.18 10.08 6.63
CA ASP A 253 -2.87 9.60 7.07
C ASP A 253 -2.55 8.22 6.49
N LEU A 254 -3.56 7.34 6.39
CA LEU A 254 -3.41 5.99 5.82
C LEU A 254 -3.21 5.99 4.30
N ASP A 255 -3.65 7.04 3.62
CA ASP A 255 -3.39 7.31 2.21
C ASP A 255 -1.88 7.25 1.90
N ARG A 256 -1.04 7.73 2.81
CA ARG A 256 0.43 7.68 2.67
C ARG A 256 0.95 6.26 2.81
N VAL A 257 0.42 5.48 3.75
CA VAL A 257 0.82 4.08 3.97
C VAL A 257 0.58 3.27 2.69
N VAL A 258 -0.61 3.38 2.10
CA VAL A 258 -0.96 2.70 0.84
C VAL A 258 -0.10 3.18 -0.35
N LYS A 259 0.25 4.47 -0.41
CA LYS A 259 1.05 5.04 -1.52
C LYS A 259 2.55 4.75 -1.40
N GLU A 260 3.07 4.70 -0.18
CA GLU A 260 4.51 4.68 0.07
C GLU A 260 5.04 3.30 0.44
N TYR A 261 4.18 2.32 0.77
CA TYR A 261 4.66 0.96 1.00
C TYR A 261 5.29 0.34 -0.26
N ILE A 262 6.31 -0.47 -0.03
CA ILE A 262 7.06 -1.16 -1.08
C ILE A 262 7.30 -2.58 -0.60
N PRO A 263 6.75 -3.60 -1.24
CA PRO A 263 7.11 -4.96 -0.87
C PRO A 263 8.51 -5.25 -1.41
N LEU A 264 9.45 -5.51 -0.49
CA LEU A 264 10.81 -5.87 -0.82
C LEU A 264 10.87 -7.36 -1.14
N SER A 265 11.60 -7.71 -2.21
CA SER A 265 12.09 -9.08 -2.37
C SER A 265 12.90 -9.48 -1.14
N SER A 266 12.75 -10.73 -0.70
CA SER A 266 13.21 -11.27 0.59
C SER A 266 14.43 -10.56 1.19
N VAL A 267 14.30 -10.17 2.46
CA VAL A 267 15.46 -9.88 3.30
C VAL A 267 16.07 -11.24 3.61
N ASN A 268 17.11 -11.61 2.86
CA ASN A 268 17.94 -12.77 3.17
C ASN A 268 18.96 -12.41 4.24
#